data_AF-A0AA86TGE0-F1
#
_entry.id   AF-A0AA86TGE0-F1
#
_cell.length_a   1.000
_cell.length_b   1.000
_cell.length_c   1.000
_cell.angle_alpha   90.00
_cell.angle_beta   90.00
_cell.angle_gamma   90.00
#
_symmetry.space_group_name_H-M   'P 1'
#
loop_
_entity.id
_entity.type
_entity.pdbx_description
1 polymer ?
#
loop_
_entity_poly.entity_id
_entity_poly.type
_entity_poly.pdbx_seq_one_letter_code
_entity_poly.pdbx_strand_id
1 'polypeptide(L)'
;MEVDLLIPINQDSIFCKFTDKKSEEAVIMIHSIGGSLDAIFFADIAQNSQKSTIRFDFPGHGRINLTVQPVNRYSKDELEMIQNGQTVTKQLANATYEIKRDSFEERKYLEKIVVQKFKQIQKVIIVHGDADEITPLSESIQLGEEIGQKVIVCKGRGHCDLQWRDCADQLSAVL
;
A
#
# COMPACT_ATOMS: atom_id res chain seq x y z
N MET A 1 2.80 -19.50 -13.12
CA MET A 1 1.35 -19.49 -13.39
C MET A 1 0.72 -18.65 -12.31
N GLU A 2 -0.14 -17.70 -12.66
CA GLU A 2 -0.83 -16.87 -11.66
C GLU A 2 -2.15 -17.55 -11.27
N VAL A 3 -2.44 -17.52 -9.97
CA VAL A 3 -3.68 -18.05 -9.39
C VAL A 3 -4.29 -17.02 -8.46
N ASP A 4 -5.62 -16.96 -8.47
CA ASP A 4 -6.39 -16.18 -7.51
C ASP A 4 -6.54 -16.98 -6.22
N LEU A 5 -6.33 -16.32 -5.08
CA LEU A 5 -6.41 -16.91 -3.75
C LEU A 5 -7.29 -16.03 -2.85
N LEU A 6 -7.94 -16.69 -1.89
CA LEU A 6 -8.59 -16.03 -0.76
C LEU A 6 -7.83 -16.44 0.50
N ILE A 7 -7.11 -15.50 1.09
CA ILE A 7 -6.38 -15.74 2.34
C ILE A 7 -7.31 -15.38 3.50
N PRO A 8 -7.70 -16.36 4.35
CA PRO A 8 -8.54 -16.07 5.50
C PRO A 8 -7.79 -15.18 6.51
N ILE A 9 -8.46 -14.12 6.96
CA ILE A 9 -8.00 -13.19 7.99
C ILE A 9 -9.11 -12.99 9.03
N ASN A 10 -8.95 -13.62 10.20
CA ASN A 10 -9.95 -13.59 11.28
C ASN A 10 -11.33 -14.09 10.79
N GLN A 11 -12.35 -13.21 10.79
CA GLN A 11 -13.71 -13.50 10.33
C GLN A 11 -13.94 -13.15 8.84
N ASP A 12 -12.90 -12.73 8.12
CA ASP A 12 -12.99 -12.29 6.73
C ASP A 12 -11.91 -12.97 5.87
N SER A 13 -11.80 -12.57 4.61
CA SER A 13 -10.79 -13.03 3.66
C SER A 13 -10.25 -11.89 2.82
N ILE A 14 -8.95 -11.91 2.54
CA ILE A 14 -8.30 -11.02 1.58
C ILE A 14 -8.17 -11.76 0.25
N PHE A 15 -8.68 -11.15 -0.80
CA PHE A 15 -8.40 -11.59 -2.16
C PHE A 15 -6.96 -11.22 -2.55
N CYS A 16 -6.23 -12.18 -3.10
CA CYS A 16 -4.87 -11.97 -3.57
C CYS A 16 -4.57 -12.75 -4.86
N LYS A 17 -3.58 -12.25 -5.60
CA LYS A 17 -2.98 -12.92 -6.76
C LYS A 17 -1.63 -13.48 -6.38
N PHE A 18 -1.45 -14.77 -6.60
CA PHE A 18 -0.21 -15.48 -6.36
C PHE A 18 0.39 -15.97 -7.66
N THR A 19 1.63 -15.57 -7.93
CA THR A 19 2.44 -16.14 -9.01
C THR A 19 3.47 -17.06 -8.39
N ASP A 20 3.34 -18.36 -8.67
CA ASP A 20 4.31 -19.36 -8.21
C ASP A 20 5.47 -19.49 -9.20
N LYS A 21 6.69 -19.29 -8.70
CA LYS A 21 7.97 -19.52 -9.39
C LYS A 21 8.78 -20.67 -8.74
N LYS A 22 8.21 -21.37 -7.77
CA LYS A 22 8.87 -22.44 -6.98
C LYS A 22 10.15 -21.96 -6.27
N SER A 23 10.18 -20.69 -5.88
CA SER A 23 11.26 -20.15 -5.06
C SER A 23 11.00 -20.40 -3.57
N GLU A 24 12.09 -20.48 -2.79
CA GLU A 24 12.01 -20.64 -1.32
C GLU A 24 11.50 -19.36 -0.62
N GLU A 25 11.63 -18.21 -1.26
CA GLU A 25 11.14 -16.92 -0.77
C GLU A 25 9.98 -16.43 -1.64
N ALA A 26 9.01 -15.72 -1.04
CA ALA A 26 7.97 -15.00 -1.77
C ALA A 26 8.10 -13.49 -1.55
N VAL A 27 7.84 -12.71 -2.60
CA VAL A 27 7.77 -11.24 -2.55
C VAL A 27 6.32 -10.83 -2.36
N ILE A 28 6.05 -10.09 -1.30
CA ILE A 28 4.73 -9.51 -1.06
C ILE A 28 4.74 -8.08 -1.60
N MET A 29 3.82 -7.78 -2.51
CA MET A 29 3.62 -6.46 -3.08
C MET A 29 2.29 -5.88 -2.61
N ILE A 30 2.34 -4.62 -2.18
CA ILE A 30 1.21 -3.90 -1.59
C ILE A 30 1.15 -2.53 -2.22
N HIS A 31 -0.06 -2.09 -2.55
CA HIS A 31 -0.32 -0.81 -3.20
C HIS A 31 -0.88 0.22 -2.20
N SER A 32 -0.65 1.52 -2.46
CA SER A 32 -1.21 2.63 -1.66
C SER A 32 -2.66 2.98 -2.07
N ILE A 33 -3.22 4.03 -1.47
CA ILE A 33 -4.62 4.46 -1.66
C ILE A 33 -4.96 4.80 -3.11
N GLY A 34 -6.01 4.16 -3.65
CA GLY A 34 -6.42 4.29 -5.04
C GLY A 34 -5.64 3.41 -6.03
N GLY A 35 -4.60 2.70 -5.57
CA GLY A 35 -3.96 1.63 -6.33
C GLY A 35 -4.79 0.35 -6.34
N SER A 36 -4.31 -0.64 -7.07
CA SER A 36 -4.87 -1.99 -7.10
C SER A 36 -3.75 -3.00 -7.25
N LEU A 37 -3.94 -4.20 -6.73
CA LEU A 37 -3.11 -5.37 -7.00
C LEU A 37 -2.97 -5.63 -8.50
N ASP A 38 -3.93 -5.19 -9.34
CA ASP A 38 -3.93 -5.31 -10.79
C ASP A 38 -3.18 -4.20 -11.52
N ALA A 39 -2.55 -3.27 -10.80
CA ALA A 39 -1.68 -2.28 -11.41
C ALA A 39 -0.63 -2.94 -12.32
N ILE A 40 -0.44 -2.35 -13.52
CA ILE A 40 0.48 -2.86 -14.53
C ILE A 40 1.89 -3.05 -13.94
N PHE A 41 2.32 -2.14 -13.08
CA PHE A 41 3.58 -2.24 -12.37
C PHE A 41 3.73 -3.54 -11.56
N PHE A 42 2.75 -3.90 -10.73
CA PHE A 42 2.83 -5.14 -9.95
C PHE A 42 2.67 -6.38 -10.82
N ALA A 43 1.88 -6.29 -11.89
CA ALA A 43 1.72 -7.39 -12.84
C ALA A 43 3.04 -7.68 -13.57
N ASP A 44 3.73 -6.64 -14.03
CA ASP A 44 5.02 -6.75 -14.71
C ASP A 44 6.08 -7.32 -13.75
N ILE A 45 6.11 -6.92 -12.47
CA ILE A 45 7.02 -7.53 -11.48
C ILE A 45 6.72 -9.02 -11.29
N ALA A 46 5.46 -9.39 -11.06
CA ALA A 46 5.06 -10.79 -10.85
C ALA A 46 5.45 -11.69 -12.03
N GLN A 47 5.29 -11.19 -13.25
CA GLN A 47 5.60 -11.94 -14.47
C GLN A 47 7.12 -12.12 -14.65
N ASN A 48 7.90 -11.06 -14.44
CA ASN A 48 9.32 -11.04 -14.77
C ASN A 48 10.26 -11.44 -13.62
N SER A 49 9.77 -11.46 -12.37
CA SER A 49 10.54 -11.88 -11.20
C SER A 49 10.94 -13.36 -11.25
N GLN A 50 12.08 -13.67 -10.63
CA GLN A 50 12.55 -15.05 -10.39
C GLN A 50 11.95 -15.65 -9.12
N LYS A 51 11.33 -14.83 -8.25
CA LYS A 51 10.65 -15.28 -7.03
C LYS A 51 9.15 -15.37 -7.21
N SER A 52 8.55 -16.23 -6.41
CA SER A 52 7.11 -16.29 -6.21
C SER A 52 6.63 -14.96 -5.64
N THR A 53 5.47 -14.49 -6.06
CA THR A 53 4.96 -13.17 -5.66
C THR A 53 3.53 -13.25 -5.20
N ILE A 54 3.18 -12.51 -4.14
CA ILE A 54 1.81 -12.35 -3.66
C ILE A 54 1.45 -10.86 -3.77
N ARG A 55 0.31 -10.56 -4.40
CA ARG A 55 -0.24 -9.20 -4.53
C ARG A 55 -1.64 -9.19 -3.98
N PHE A 56 -2.00 -8.18 -3.19
CA PHE A 56 -3.33 -8.10 -2.63
C PHE A 56 -3.75 -6.67 -2.30
N ASP A 57 -5.07 -6.48 -2.24
CA ASP A 57 -5.67 -5.22 -1.86
C ASP A 57 -5.93 -5.25 -0.35
N PHE A 58 -5.20 -4.45 0.42
CA PHE A 58 -5.56 -4.26 1.82
C PHE A 58 -6.87 -3.47 1.92
N PRO A 59 -7.76 -3.85 2.86
CA PRO A 59 -8.78 -2.93 3.33
C PRO A 59 -8.08 -1.66 3.87
N GLY A 60 -8.22 -0.52 3.20
CA GLY A 60 -7.62 0.75 3.61
C GLY A 60 -6.35 1.20 2.87
N HIS A 61 -5.84 0.38 1.93
CA HIS A 61 -4.89 0.76 0.87
C HIS A 61 -3.52 1.35 1.29
N GLY A 62 -2.56 0.48 1.64
CA GLY A 62 -1.09 0.68 1.65
C GLY A 62 -0.46 1.86 2.40
N ARG A 63 -1.24 2.72 3.04
CA ARG A 63 -0.72 3.73 3.96
C ARG A 63 -0.61 3.12 5.34
N ILE A 64 0.55 3.30 5.95
CA ILE A 64 0.78 2.82 7.31
C ILE A 64 0.62 3.97 8.27
N ASN A 65 1.28 5.12 8.10
CA ASN A 65 0.96 6.29 8.91
C ASN A 65 -0.35 6.93 8.45
N LEU A 66 -1.44 6.55 9.10
CA LEU A 66 -2.78 7.02 8.76
C LEU A 66 -3.12 8.33 9.51
N THR A 67 -2.20 8.83 10.35
CA THR A 67 -2.29 10.12 11.04
C THR A 67 -1.80 11.29 10.19
N VAL A 68 -0.80 11.08 9.36
CA VAL A 68 -0.40 12.02 8.32
C VAL A 68 -1.38 11.87 7.17
N GLN A 69 -2.02 12.95 6.73
CA GLN A 69 -2.95 12.90 5.59
C GLN A 69 -2.21 13.31 4.32
N PRO A 70 -2.60 12.81 3.14
CA PRO A 70 -2.03 13.28 1.88
C PRO A 70 -2.20 14.80 1.81
N VAL A 71 -1.16 15.47 1.30
CA VAL A 71 -1.19 16.93 1.14
C VAL A 71 -2.41 17.29 0.30
N ASN A 72 -3.20 18.26 0.76
CA ASN A 72 -4.47 18.71 0.13
C ASN A 72 -5.66 17.73 0.21
N ARG A 73 -5.57 16.64 0.99
CA ARG A 73 -6.76 15.77 1.19
C ARG A 73 -7.83 16.45 2.03
N TYR A 74 -7.44 17.21 3.05
CA TYR A 74 -8.37 17.96 3.91
C TYR A 74 -7.90 19.40 4.06
N SER A 75 -8.83 20.35 3.99
CA SER A 75 -8.58 21.72 4.42
C SER A 75 -8.41 21.78 5.94
N LYS A 76 -7.86 22.89 6.45
CA LYS A 76 -7.76 23.12 7.90
C LYS A 76 -9.15 23.08 8.56
N ASP A 77 -10.14 23.69 7.92
CA ASP A 77 -11.51 23.74 8.41
C ASP A 77 -12.12 22.34 8.48
N GLU A 78 -11.92 21.51 7.44
CA GLU A 78 -12.40 20.12 7.44
C GLU A 78 -11.77 19.31 8.59
N LEU A 79 -10.47 19.49 8.85
CA LEU A 79 -9.80 18.83 9.97
C LEU A 79 -10.35 19.28 11.32
N GLU A 80 -10.62 20.57 11.50
CA GLU A 80 -11.20 21.13 12.72
C GLU A 80 -12.63 20.61 12.95
N MET A 81 -13.45 20.57 11.90
CA MET A 81 -14.80 19.99 11.93
C MET A 81 -14.76 18.54 12.42
N ILE A 82 -13.88 17.72 11.83
CA ILE A 82 -13.73 16.31 12.20
C ILE A 82 -13.26 16.17 13.65
N GLN A 83 -12.27 16.97 14.09
CA GLN A 83 -11.77 16.92 15.47
C GLN A 83 -12.85 17.26 16.49
N ASN A 84 -13.75 18.18 16.15
CA ASN A 84 -14.92 18.58 16.93
C ASN A 84 -16.09 17.57 16.84
N GLY A 85 -15.90 16.42 16.19
CA GLY A 85 -16.89 15.35 16.08
C GLY A 85 -17.94 15.56 15.00
N GLN A 86 -17.76 16.55 14.13
CA GLN A 86 -18.64 16.76 12.97
C GLN A 86 -18.29 15.78 11.86
N THR A 87 -19.25 15.58 10.95
CA THR A 87 -19.07 14.76 9.75
C THR A 87 -18.71 15.66 8.58
N VAL A 88 -17.65 15.30 7.86
CA VAL A 88 -17.29 15.92 6.59
C VAL A 88 -17.68 14.98 5.46
N THR A 89 -18.39 15.48 4.47
CA THR A 89 -18.78 14.72 3.28
C THR A 89 -17.88 15.11 2.11
N LYS A 90 -17.22 14.13 1.50
CA LYS A 90 -16.42 14.33 0.28
C LYS A 90 -16.99 13.57 -0.90
N GLN A 91 -16.88 14.18 -2.06
CA GLN A 91 -17.19 13.54 -3.33
C GLN A 91 -15.87 13.23 -4.04
N LEU A 92 -15.64 11.95 -4.34
CA LEU A 92 -14.48 11.50 -5.11
C LEU A 92 -15.00 10.66 -6.27
N ALA A 93 -14.74 11.12 -7.50
CA ALA A 93 -15.31 10.56 -8.72
C ALA A 93 -16.84 10.39 -8.59
N ASN A 94 -17.33 9.14 -8.59
CA ASN A 94 -18.76 8.81 -8.56
C ASN A 94 -19.26 8.36 -7.17
N ALA A 95 -18.46 8.56 -6.13
CA ALA A 95 -18.79 8.14 -4.78
C ALA A 95 -18.76 9.29 -3.79
N THR A 96 -19.66 9.22 -2.81
CA THR A 96 -19.75 10.14 -1.68
C THR A 96 -19.29 9.41 -0.42
N TYR A 97 -18.37 10.01 0.32
CA TYR A 97 -17.78 9.47 1.53
C TYR A 97 -18.11 10.37 2.71
N GLU A 98 -18.61 9.77 3.79
CA GLU A 98 -18.69 10.43 5.09
C GLU A 98 -17.43 10.15 5.90
N ILE A 99 -16.88 11.21 6.49
CA ILE A 99 -15.61 11.15 7.20
C ILE A 99 -15.86 11.70 8.60
N LYS A 100 -15.65 10.85 9.60
CA LYS A 100 -15.89 11.14 11.02
C LYS A 100 -14.60 10.96 11.79
N ARG A 101 -14.56 11.47 13.02
CA ARG A 101 -13.44 11.25 13.94
C ARG A 101 -13.12 9.76 14.10
N ASP A 102 -14.14 8.93 14.23
CA ASP A 102 -13.99 7.48 14.37
C ASP A 102 -13.30 6.85 13.16
N SER A 103 -13.49 7.40 11.96
CA SER A 103 -12.78 6.97 10.75
C SER A 103 -11.26 7.13 10.87
N PHE A 104 -10.77 8.08 11.68
CA PHE A 104 -9.34 8.26 11.94
C PHE A 104 -8.83 7.30 13.01
N GLU A 105 -9.60 7.04 14.05
CA GLU A 105 -9.23 6.11 15.12
C GLU A 105 -9.24 4.66 14.62
N GLU A 106 -10.23 4.29 13.82
CA GLU A 106 -10.27 3.02 13.10
C GLU A 106 -9.04 2.85 12.20
N ARG A 107 -8.69 3.91 11.45
CA ARG A 107 -7.45 3.97 10.65
C ARG A 107 -6.23 3.66 11.52
N LYS A 108 -6.00 4.40 12.60
CA LYS A 108 -4.85 4.19 13.51
C LYS A 108 -4.79 2.76 14.09
N TYR A 109 -5.95 2.18 14.37
CA TYR A 109 -6.03 0.81 14.87
C TYR A 109 -5.61 -0.20 13.79
N LEU A 110 -6.10 -0.05 12.57
CA LEU A 110 -5.72 -0.89 11.43
C LEU A 110 -4.22 -0.77 11.11
N GLU A 111 -3.66 0.43 11.14
CA GLU A 111 -2.21 0.68 11.01
C GLU A 111 -1.40 -0.19 11.98
N LYS A 112 -1.75 -0.17 13.26
CA LYS A 112 -1.06 -0.98 14.28
C LYS A 112 -1.12 -2.47 13.98
N ILE A 113 -2.28 -2.98 13.56
CA ILE A 113 -2.43 -4.39 13.21
C ILE A 113 -1.55 -4.76 12.02
N VAL A 114 -1.57 -3.93 10.96
CA VAL A 114 -0.82 -4.17 9.74
C VAL A 114 0.69 -4.20 10.00
N VAL A 115 1.21 -3.24 10.76
CA VAL A 115 2.63 -3.21 11.15
C VAL A 115 3.03 -4.44 11.95
N GLN A 116 2.21 -4.83 12.95
CA GLN A 116 2.49 -6.02 13.75
C GLN A 116 2.50 -7.29 12.90
N LYS A 117 1.63 -7.39 11.89
CA LYS A 117 1.65 -8.49 10.93
C LYS A 117 2.91 -8.47 10.07
N PHE A 118 3.34 -7.32 9.56
CA PHE A 118 4.57 -7.23 8.76
C PHE A 118 5.83 -7.63 9.53
N LYS A 119 5.90 -7.32 10.82
CA LYS A 119 7.01 -7.77 11.70
C LYS A 119 7.14 -9.30 11.78
N GLN A 120 6.08 -10.05 11.48
CA GLN A 120 6.07 -11.52 11.47
C GLN A 120 6.48 -12.11 10.11
N ILE A 121 6.56 -11.29 9.07
CA ILE A 121 6.93 -11.74 7.72
C ILE A 121 8.45 -11.68 7.60
N GLN A 122 9.06 -12.81 7.24
CA GLN A 122 10.52 -12.97 7.20
C GLN A 122 11.18 -11.98 6.23
N LYS A 123 10.53 -11.65 5.11
CA LYS A 123 11.04 -10.72 4.10
C LYS A 123 9.90 -9.94 3.46
N VAL A 124 9.93 -8.63 3.62
CA VAL A 124 9.02 -7.67 2.97
C VAL A 124 9.87 -6.73 2.13
N ILE A 125 9.39 -6.36 0.95
CA ILE A 125 10.07 -5.40 0.10
C ILE A 125 9.09 -4.27 -0.16
N ILE A 126 9.48 -3.08 0.29
CA ILE A 126 8.71 -1.86 0.10
C ILE A 126 9.30 -1.17 -1.13
N VAL A 127 8.46 -0.78 -2.09
CA VAL A 127 8.91 0.00 -3.25
C VAL A 127 8.21 1.35 -3.22
N HIS A 128 8.96 2.44 -3.37
CA HIS A 128 8.42 3.79 -3.30
C HIS A 128 9.08 4.72 -4.31
N GLY A 129 8.32 5.65 -4.88
CA GLY A 129 8.83 6.64 -5.84
C GLY A 129 9.29 7.92 -5.15
N ASP A 130 10.47 8.45 -5.49
CA ASP A 130 11.00 9.67 -4.84
C ASP A 130 10.32 10.97 -5.28
N ALA A 131 9.48 10.93 -6.32
CA ALA A 131 8.70 12.06 -6.82
C ALA A 131 7.21 11.95 -6.44
N ASP A 132 6.86 11.09 -5.47
CA ASP A 132 5.49 10.98 -4.95
C ASP A 132 5.12 12.21 -4.09
N GLU A 133 4.30 13.09 -4.67
CA GLU A 133 3.78 14.30 -4.00
C GLU A 133 2.54 14.03 -3.12
N ILE A 134 1.95 12.83 -3.21
CA ILE A 134 0.74 12.43 -2.48
C ILE A 134 1.10 11.69 -1.19
N THR A 135 2.00 10.70 -1.28
CA THR A 135 2.53 9.94 -0.15
C THR A 135 4.04 10.16 -0.06
N PRO A 136 4.53 10.95 0.92
CA PRO A 136 5.95 11.26 1.03
C PRO A 136 6.82 10.00 1.20
N LEU A 137 7.94 9.94 0.49
CA LEU A 137 8.93 8.86 0.59
C LEU A 137 9.37 8.56 2.03
N SER A 138 9.42 9.59 2.88
CA SER A 138 9.79 9.45 4.29
C SER A 138 8.87 8.49 5.07
N GLU A 139 7.58 8.39 4.72
CA GLU A 139 6.67 7.45 5.38
C GLU A 139 7.04 6.00 5.08
N SER A 140 7.42 5.71 3.83
CA SER A 140 7.86 4.37 3.43
C SER A 140 9.21 4.00 4.03
N ILE A 141 10.14 4.95 4.15
CA ILE A 141 11.41 4.76 4.86
C ILE A 141 11.17 4.42 6.33
N GLN A 142 10.35 5.23 7.02
CA GLN A 142 9.99 4.99 8.43
C GLN A 142 9.38 3.60 8.64
N LEU A 143 8.49 3.18 7.73
CA LEU A 143 7.95 1.83 7.76
C LEU A 143 9.06 0.78 7.66
N GLY A 144 9.91 0.88 6.64
CA GLY A 144 11.01 -0.08 6.45
C GLY A 144 11.87 -0.22 7.69
N GLU A 145 12.20 0.88 8.35
CA GLU A 145 12.90 0.89 9.63
C GLU A 145 12.10 0.19 10.73
N GLU A 146 10.81 0.49 10.87
CA GLU A 146 9.96 -0.08 11.92
C GLU A 146 9.78 -1.59 11.80
N ILE A 147 9.68 -2.12 10.58
CA ILE A 147 9.50 -3.56 10.35
C ILE A 147 10.83 -4.31 10.09
N GLY A 148 11.96 -3.59 10.05
CA GLY A 148 13.29 -4.16 9.80
C GLY A 148 13.50 -4.63 8.36
N GLN A 149 12.88 -3.96 7.39
CA GLN A 149 12.83 -4.38 5.99
C GLN A 149 13.36 -3.28 5.06
N LYS A 150 13.69 -3.66 3.82
CA LYS A 150 14.29 -2.74 2.85
C LYS A 150 13.23 -1.95 2.09
N VAL A 151 13.54 -0.68 1.83
CA VAL A 151 12.82 0.18 0.90
C VAL A 151 13.65 0.35 -0.36
N ILE A 152 13.07 0.00 -1.50
CA ILE A 152 13.63 0.26 -2.81
C ILE A 152 13.02 1.56 -3.34
N VAL A 153 13.87 2.53 -3.65
CA VAL A 153 13.45 3.85 -4.11
C VAL A 153 13.57 3.93 -5.62
N CYS A 154 12.45 4.19 -6.30
CA CYS A 154 12.36 4.37 -7.73
C CYS A 154 12.49 5.87 -8.08
N LYS A 155 13.58 6.24 -8.76
CA LYS A 155 13.89 7.64 -9.08
C LYS A 155 12.96 8.23 -10.14
N GLY A 156 12.53 9.47 -9.92
CA GLY A 156 11.64 10.22 -10.81
C GLY A 156 10.22 9.64 -10.88
N ARG A 157 9.83 8.79 -9.92
CA ARG A 157 8.53 8.11 -9.93
C ARG A 157 7.58 8.75 -8.94
N GLY A 158 6.41 9.16 -9.45
CA GLY A 158 5.32 9.73 -8.67
C GLY A 158 4.35 8.67 -8.15
N HIS A 159 3.25 9.13 -7.56
CA HIS A 159 2.24 8.27 -6.92
C HIS A 159 1.63 7.21 -7.85
N CYS A 160 1.48 7.54 -9.14
CA CYS A 160 0.85 6.67 -10.13
C CYS A 160 1.86 5.72 -10.79
N ASP A 161 1.54 4.43 -10.71
CA ASP A 161 2.33 3.31 -11.21
C ASP A 161 2.45 3.19 -12.74
N LEU A 162 1.62 3.92 -13.50
CA LEU A 162 1.62 3.91 -14.97
C LEU A 162 2.98 4.23 -15.60
N GLN A 163 3.85 4.94 -14.87
CA GLN A 163 5.17 5.35 -15.34
C GLN A 163 6.30 4.47 -14.80
N TRP A 164 6.01 3.38 -14.08
CA TRP A 164 7.01 2.60 -13.34
C TRP A 164 7.50 1.37 -14.11
N ARG A 165 7.17 1.25 -15.39
CA ARG A 165 7.42 0.04 -16.18
C ARG A 165 8.90 -0.32 -16.29
N ASP A 166 9.75 0.68 -16.48
CA ASP A 166 11.21 0.51 -16.51
C ASP A 166 11.80 0.19 -15.12
N CYS A 167 11.15 0.62 -14.04
CA CYS A 167 11.49 0.20 -12.69
C CYS A 167 11.09 -1.25 -12.42
N ALA A 168 10.00 -1.74 -13.01
CA ALA A 168 9.58 -3.13 -12.87
C ALA A 168 10.68 -4.09 -13.37
N ASP A 169 11.28 -3.82 -14.53
CA ASP A 169 12.38 -4.62 -15.08
C ASP A 169 13.59 -4.69 -14.14
N GLN A 170 13.95 -3.55 -13.54
CA GLN A 170 15.06 -3.47 -12.59
C GLN A 170 14.76 -4.21 -11.29
N LEU A 171 13.52 -4.10 -10.80
CA LEU A 171 13.05 -4.78 -9.61
C LEU A 171 13.01 -6.29 -9.83
N SER A 172 12.47 -6.76 -10.95
CA SER A 172 12.42 -8.18 -11.31
C SER A 172 13.79 -8.84 -11.45
N ALA A 173 14.86 -8.08 -11.68
CA ALA A 173 16.23 -8.63 -11.68
C ALA A 173 16.76 -8.90 -10.26
N VAL A 174 16.20 -8.23 -9.25
CA VAL A 174 16.62 -8.31 -7.83
C VAL A 174 15.62 -9.16 -7.00
N LEU A 175 14.38 -9.24 -7.48
CA LEU A 175 13.27 -10.00 -6.95
C LEU A 175 13.19 -11.36 -7.65
#